data_AF-A0A7S2VB37-F1
#
_entry.id   AF-A0A7S2VB37-F1
#
_cell.length_a   1.000
_cell.length_b   1.000
_cell.length_c   1.000
_cell.angle_alpha   90.00
_cell.angle_beta   90.00
_cell.angle_gamma   90.00
#
_symmetry.space_group_name_H-M   'P 1'
#
loop_
_entity.id
_entity.type
_entity.pdbx_description
1 polymer ?
#
loop_
_entity_poly.entity_id
_entity_poly.type
_entity_poly.pdbx_seq_one_letter_code
_entity_poly.pdbx_strand_id
1 'polypeptide(L)'
;MSSSPSWMIPAAFAAGVATTFLVQSLTSSPTNDRENAGAVVEGNDLSLFYGDETQLTEITNARKFLPKDLYGSLVRDAVVCCLDILLVRTNENGVKEALLVERSTEPAKGLWWLPGGRLLKGETFFAAAKRKAEQETGLSNVRPIQVLGVWNTFFPLSHWDTKESQGTQTVNPIVLVELDGSG
;
A
#
# COMPACT_ATOMS: atom_id res chain seq x y z
N MET A 1 24.64 -18.73 15.91
CA MET A 1 23.71 -17.61 16.15
C MET A 1 23.93 -16.60 15.04
N SER A 2 23.10 -16.68 13.99
CA SER A 2 23.21 -15.83 12.80
C SER A 2 22.53 -14.48 13.11
N SER A 3 23.32 -13.41 13.08
CA SER A 3 22.85 -12.04 13.26
C SER A 3 22.22 -11.54 11.96
N SER A 4 20.89 -11.38 11.95
CA SER A 4 20.17 -10.74 10.86
C SER A 4 20.53 -9.24 10.76
N PRO A 5 20.73 -8.68 9.55
CA PRO A 5 21.03 -7.26 9.37
C PRO A 5 19.87 -6.33 9.78
N SER A 6 20.22 -5.17 10.36
CA SER A 6 19.34 -4.21 11.07
C SER A 6 18.35 -3.41 10.20
N TRP A 7 18.06 -3.84 8.98
CA TRP A 7 17.13 -3.14 8.07
C TRP A 7 15.93 -4.00 7.64
N MET A 8 15.85 -5.26 8.07
CA MET A 8 14.66 -6.09 7.81
C MET A 8 13.54 -5.73 8.80
N ILE A 9 12.48 -5.12 8.29
CA ILE A 9 11.22 -4.96 9.01
C ILE A 9 10.63 -6.36 9.25
N PRO A 10 10.17 -6.71 10.47
CA PRO A 10 9.49 -7.97 10.69
C PRO A 10 8.22 -8.02 9.82
N ALA A 11 8.23 -8.88 8.80
CA ALA A 11 7.07 -9.18 7.98
C ALA A 11 6.49 -10.53 8.43
N ALA A 12 5.17 -10.59 8.62
CA ALA A 12 4.49 -11.82 9.00
C ALA A 12 3.29 -12.05 8.09
N PHE A 13 3.12 -13.31 7.65
CA PHE A 13 1.87 -13.75 7.02
C PHE A 13 0.89 -14.11 8.12
N ALA A 14 -0.26 -13.43 8.16
CA ALA A 14 -1.35 -13.75 9.07
C ALA A 14 -2.35 -14.68 8.36
N ALA A 15 -2.61 -15.83 8.97
CA ALA A 15 -3.67 -16.75 8.54
C ALA A 15 -5.04 -16.28 9.06
N GLY A 16 -6.09 -16.54 8.28
CA GLY A 16 -7.46 -16.05 8.48
C GLY A 16 -7.99 -16.13 9.90
N VAL A 17 -8.37 -14.95 10.41
CA VAL A 17 -9.41 -14.56 11.40
C VAL A 17 -9.10 -13.12 11.83
N ALA A 18 -7.82 -12.78 12.04
CA ALA A 18 -7.37 -11.44 12.43
C ALA A 18 -7.66 -10.35 11.38
N THR A 19 -7.49 -10.67 10.08
CA THR A 19 -7.82 -9.75 8.98
C THR A 19 -9.31 -9.43 8.94
N THR A 20 -10.17 -10.41 9.22
CA THR A 20 -11.63 -10.22 9.25
C THR A 20 -12.02 -9.21 10.33
N PHE A 21 -11.42 -9.27 11.51
CA PHE A 21 -11.69 -8.30 12.57
C PHE A 21 -11.30 -6.85 12.21
N LEU A 22 -10.18 -6.67 11.49
CA LEU A 22 -9.73 -5.34 11.06
C LEU A 22 -10.64 -4.74 9.96
N VAL A 23 -11.15 -5.59 9.06
CA VAL A 23 -12.06 -5.19 7.97
C VAL A 23 -13.49 -4.96 8.49
N GLN A 24 -13.94 -5.77 9.45
CA GLN A 24 -15.30 -5.75 9.98
C GLN A 24 -15.54 -4.60 10.97
N SER A 25 -14.49 -4.08 11.63
CA SER A 25 -14.61 -2.87 12.47
C SER A 25 -14.77 -1.58 11.65
N LEU A 26 -14.40 -1.60 10.37
CA LEU A 26 -14.43 -0.46 9.45
C LEU A 26 -15.66 -0.42 8.53
N THR A 27 -16.47 -1.47 8.49
CA THR A 27 -17.59 -1.57 7.55
C THR A 27 -18.86 -2.10 8.22
N SER A 28 -19.71 -1.19 8.70
CA SER A 28 -21.13 -1.47 8.86
C SER A 28 -21.91 -0.81 7.72
N SER A 29 -22.20 -1.58 6.67
CA SER A 29 -23.14 -1.15 5.61
C SER A 29 -23.90 -2.37 5.07
N PRO A 30 -25.19 -2.22 4.69
CA PRO A 30 -26.09 -3.34 4.49
C PRO A 30 -25.82 -4.07 3.18
N THR A 31 -26.21 -5.34 3.20
CA THR A 31 -26.10 -6.34 2.14
C THR A 31 -26.53 -5.81 0.77
N ASN A 32 -25.60 -5.70 -0.17
CA ASN A 32 -25.88 -5.60 -1.61
C ASN A 32 -24.76 -6.28 -2.41
N ASP A 33 -25.19 -6.91 -3.51
CA ASP A 33 -24.47 -7.69 -4.52
C ASP A 33 -22.99 -8.06 -4.26
N ARG A 34 -22.75 -9.35 -3.99
CA ARG A 34 -21.53 -9.86 -3.34
C ARG A 34 -20.44 -10.31 -4.31
N GLU A 35 -20.60 -10.19 -5.63
CA GLU A 35 -19.62 -10.75 -6.56
C GLU A 35 -18.23 -10.12 -6.38
N ASN A 36 -18.14 -8.80 -6.21
CA ASN A 36 -16.85 -8.11 -6.07
C ASN A 36 -16.71 -7.27 -4.78
N ALA A 37 -17.72 -7.24 -3.90
CA ALA A 37 -17.72 -6.44 -2.66
C ALA A 37 -17.26 -4.97 -2.82
N GLY A 38 -17.53 -4.35 -3.98
CA GLY A 38 -17.12 -2.98 -4.31
C GLY A 38 -15.75 -2.84 -4.99
N ALA A 39 -15.02 -3.94 -5.22
CA ALA A 39 -13.78 -3.94 -6.00
C ALA A 39 -14.06 -3.69 -7.50
N VAL A 40 -13.05 -3.17 -8.20
CA VAL A 40 -13.11 -3.08 -9.67
C VAL A 40 -12.79 -4.42 -10.32
N VAL A 41 -13.17 -4.54 -11.59
CA VAL A 41 -12.89 -5.72 -12.42
C VAL A 41 -11.40 -6.05 -12.41
N GLU A 42 -11.07 -7.34 -12.30
CA GLU A 42 -9.67 -7.83 -12.38
C GLU A 42 -8.97 -7.34 -13.66
N GLY A 43 -7.69 -7.01 -13.51
CA GLY A 43 -6.86 -6.44 -14.57
C GLY A 43 -7.07 -4.93 -14.80
N ASN A 44 -8.07 -4.31 -14.15
CA ASN A 44 -8.29 -2.87 -14.27
C ASN A 44 -7.50 -2.10 -13.21
N ASP A 45 -6.51 -1.33 -13.67
CA ASP A 45 -5.67 -0.47 -12.84
C ASP A 45 -6.37 0.84 -12.40
N LEU A 46 -7.55 1.16 -12.95
CA LEU A 46 -8.20 2.47 -12.85
C LEU A 46 -7.38 3.64 -13.43
N SER A 47 -6.38 3.36 -14.27
CA SER A 47 -5.65 4.38 -15.00
C SER A 47 -6.35 4.76 -16.30
N LEU A 48 -6.50 6.06 -16.53
CA LEU A 48 -6.99 6.64 -17.79
C LEU A 48 -5.91 7.51 -18.40
N PHE A 49 -5.55 7.25 -19.65
CA PHE A 49 -4.52 7.98 -20.38
C PHE A 49 -5.14 8.84 -21.49
N TYR A 50 -4.85 10.14 -21.45
CA TYR A 50 -5.26 11.12 -22.46
C TYR A 50 -4.05 11.55 -23.30
N GLY A 51 -3.36 10.57 -23.91
CA GLY A 51 -2.12 10.78 -24.65
C GLY A 51 -1.26 9.52 -24.73
N ASP A 52 0.02 9.69 -25.07
CA ASP A 52 0.98 8.59 -25.12
C ASP A 52 1.30 8.07 -23.72
N GLU A 53 0.95 6.81 -23.44
CA GLU A 53 1.11 6.19 -22.13
C GLU A 53 2.57 6.12 -21.70
N THR A 54 3.50 5.85 -22.62
CA THR A 54 4.93 5.70 -22.30
C THR A 54 5.51 7.03 -21.83
N GLN A 55 5.18 8.13 -22.50
CA GLN A 55 5.57 9.48 -22.07
C GLN A 55 4.91 9.90 -20.75
N LEU A 56 3.62 9.58 -20.56
CA LEU A 56 2.88 9.93 -19.35
C LEU A 56 3.34 9.14 -18.12
N THR A 57 3.88 7.94 -18.33
CA THR A 57 4.38 7.05 -17.27
C THR A 57 5.89 7.10 -17.06
N GLU A 58 6.59 8.04 -17.73
CA GLU A 58 8.02 8.23 -17.48
C GLU A 58 8.29 8.80 -16.08
N ILE A 59 8.96 8.02 -15.23
CA ILE A 59 9.35 8.43 -13.87
C ILE A 59 10.78 8.95 -13.90
N THR A 60 10.94 10.27 -13.73
CA THR A 60 12.26 10.91 -13.61
C THR A 60 12.81 10.82 -12.19
N ASN A 61 14.14 10.92 -12.03
CA ASN A 61 14.79 10.93 -10.71
C ASN A 61 14.25 12.04 -9.78
N ALA A 62 13.96 13.22 -10.33
CA ALA A 62 13.36 14.32 -9.58
C ALA A 62 11.95 14.00 -9.05
N ARG A 63 11.15 13.21 -9.78
CA ARG A 63 9.82 12.75 -9.34
C ARG A 63 9.91 11.64 -8.29
N LYS A 64 10.97 10.82 -8.37
CA LYS A 64 11.24 9.75 -7.42
C LYS A 64 11.70 10.32 -6.07
N PHE A 65 12.65 11.25 -6.09
CA PHE A 65 13.26 11.84 -4.90
C PHE A 65 13.06 13.36 -4.87
N LEU A 66 11.99 13.78 -4.19
CA LEU A 66 11.79 15.19 -3.88
C LEU A 66 12.80 15.64 -2.81
N PRO A 67 13.30 16.89 -2.87
CA PRO A 67 14.07 17.47 -1.78
C PRO A 67 13.35 17.33 -0.44
N LYS A 68 14.10 17.02 0.61
CA LYS A 68 13.55 16.66 1.93
C LYS A 68 12.57 17.71 2.47
N ASP A 69 12.96 18.98 2.42
CA ASP A 69 12.16 20.07 2.98
C ASP A 69 10.90 20.35 2.16
N LEU A 70 10.99 20.20 0.83
CA LEU A 70 9.84 20.29 -0.06
C LEU A 70 8.84 19.16 0.23
N TYR A 71 9.34 17.93 0.38
CA TYR A 71 8.48 16.79 0.68
C TYR A 71 7.82 16.91 2.06
N GLY A 72 8.58 17.34 3.08
CA GLY A 72 8.02 17.59 4.40
C GLY A 72 6.90 18.64 4.40
N SER A 73 7.06 19.70 3.61
CA SER A 73 6.02 20.72 3.45
C SER A 73 4.79 20.15 2.73
N LEU A 74 4.98 19.35 1.68
CA LEU A 74 3.88 18.66 1.00
C LEU A 74 3.08 17.76 1.94
N VAL A 75 3.75 16.99 2.82
CA VAL A 75 3.07 16.09 3.76
C VAL A 75 2.25 16.84 4.82
N ARG A 76 2.68 18.05 5.19
CA ARG A 76 1.97 18.89 6.18
C ARG A 76 0.81 19.69 5.57
N ASP A 77 1.00 20.17 4.35
CA ASP A 77 0.12 21.19 3.76
C ASP A 77 -0.82 20.61 2.68
N ALA A 78 -0.68 19.33 2.32
CA ALA A 78 -1.49 18.67 1.31
C ALA A 78 -1.88 17.23 1.67
N VAL A 79 -2.92 16.72 1.00
CA VAL A 79 -3.31 15.31 1.07
C VAL A 79 -2.32 14.47 0.26
N VAL A 80 -1.70 13.48 0.90
CA VAL A 80 -0.69 12.65 0.24
C VAL A 80 -1.37 11.47 -0.47
N CYS A 81 -1.11 11.34 -1.77
CA CYS A 81 -1.57 10.18 -2.54
C CYS A 81 -0.63 8.99 -2.29
N CYS A 82 -1.17 7.94 -1.69
CA CYS A 82 -0.48 6.70 -1.35
C CYS A 82 -1.14 5.53 -2.07
N LEU A 83 -0.59 4.34 -1.91
CA LEU A 83 -1.18 3.08 -2.28
C LEU A 83 -0.80 2.06 -1.21
N ASP A 84 -1.75 1.21 -0.84
CA ASP A 84 -1.52 0.05 0.00
C ASP A 84 -1.74 -1.23 -0.82
N ILE A 85 -1.04 -2.30 -0.47
CA ILE A 85 -1.21 -3.60 -1.12
C ILE A 85 -1.74 -4.62 -0.13
N LEU A 86 -2.82 -5.30 -0.52
CA LEU A 86 -3.22 -6.55 0.12
C LEU A 86 -2.45 -7.67 -0.58
N LEU A 87 -1.25 -7.97 -0.09
CA LEU A 87 -0.41 -9.03 -0.63
C LEU A 87 -0.83 -10.37 -0.04
N VAL A 88 -1.30 -11.28 -0.89
CA VAL A 88 -1.78 -12.60 -0.49
C VAL A 88 -0.97 -13.72 -1.12
N ARG A 89 -0.94 -14.87 -0.45
CA ARG A 89 -0.46 -16.15 -0.99
C ARG A 89 -1.42 -17.26 -0.61
N THR A 90 -1.34 -18.38 -1.33
CA THR A 90 -1.99 -19.63 -0.91
C THR A 90 -0.91 -20.54 -0.34
N ASN A 91 -1.05 -20.97 0.91
CA ASN A 91 -0.10 -21.88 1.53
C ASN A 91 -0.29 -23.34 1.04
N GLU A 92 0.58 -24.24 1.47
CA GLU A 92 0.56 -25.67 1.09
C GLU A 92 -0.76 -26.37 1.42
N ASN A 93 -1.50 -25.88 2.41
CA ASN A 93 -2.79 -26.42 2.82
C ASN A 93 -3.97 -25.82 2.03
N GLY A 94 -3.70 -25.01 1.00
CA GLY A 94 -4.73 -24.33 0.22
C GLY A 94 -5.37 -23.12 0.91
N VAL A 95 -4.80 -22.65 2.02
CA VAL A 95 -5.34 -21.52 2.78
C VAL A 95 -4.73 -20.21 2.29
N LYS A 96 -5.57 -19.20 2.02
CA LYS A 96 -5.12 -17.84 1.69
C LYS A 96 -4.60 -17.13 2.95
N GLU A 97 -3.42 -16.56 2.85
CA GLU A 97 -2.75 -15.77 3.90
C GLU A 97 -2.45 -14.38 3.36
N ALA A 98 -2.53 -13.37 4.23
CA ALA A 98 -2.18 -11.99 3.89
C ALA A 98 -0.90 -11.57 4.62
N LEU A 99 -0.01 -10.86 3.93
CA LEU A 99 1.18 -10.30 4.52
C LEU A 99 0.86 -8.95 5.17
N LEU A 100 1.26 -8.79 6.43
CA LEU A 100 1.25 -7.53 7.15
C LEU A 100 2.69 -7.16 7.57
N VAL A 101 2.94 -5.87 7.71
CA VAL A 101 4.19 -5.32 8.22
C VAL A 101 3.93 -4.52 9.49
N GLU A 102 4.82 -4.61 10.46
CA GLU A 102 4.78 -3.73 11.64
C GLU A 102 5.49 -2.41 11.33
N ARG A 103 4.80 -1.29 11.48
CA ARG A 103 5.35 0.02 11.11
C ARG A 103 6.35 0.52 12.14
N SER A 104 7.60 0.77 11.71
CA SER A 104 8.67 1.25 12.58
C SER A 104 8.70 2.77 12.79
N THR A 105 7.97 3.52 11.96
CA THR A 105 7.94 4.99 11.95
C THR A 105 6.52 5.52 11.82
N GLU A 106 6.31 6.76 12.26
CA GLU A 106 5.03 7.46 12.07
C GLU A 106 4.71 7.67 10.59
N PRO A 107 3.42 7.71 10.21
CA PRO A 107 2.23 7.49 11.04
C PRO A 107 2.05 6.04 11.47
N ALA A 108 1.15 5.78 12.45
CA ALA A 108 0.72 4.44 12.86
C ALA A 108 1.86 3.52 13.31
N LYS A 109 2.86 4.09 13.99
CA LYS A 109 4.01 3.34 14.50
C LYS A 109 3.58 2.24 15.49
N GLY A 110 4.16 1.05 15.36
CA GLY A 110 3.89 -0.12 16.19
C GLY A 110 2.60 -0.86 15.84
N LEU A 111 1.87 -0.43 14.80
CA LEU A 111 0.69 -1.14 14.31
C LEU A 111 1.05 -2.07 13.13
N TRP A 112 0.34 -3.19 13.04
CA TRP A 112 0.33 -4.03 11.85
C TRP A 112 -0.45 -3.31 10.74
N TRP A 113 0.15 -3.22 9.57
CA TRP A 113 -0.38 -2.49 8.43
C TRP A 113 -0.18 -3.26 7.12
N LEU A 114 -0.92 -2.86 6.09
CA LEU A 114 -0.64 -3.29 4.73
C LEU A 114 0.70 -2.69 4.27
N PRO A 115 1.55 -3.42 3.52
CA PRO A 115 2.67 -2.78 2.85
C PRO A 115 2.17 -1.68 1.91
N GLY A 116 2.93 -0.61 1.73
CA GLY A 116 2.44 0.52 0.93
C GLY A 116 3.24 1.80 1.07
N GLY A 117 2.69 2.88 0.54
CA GLY A 117 3.19 4.25 0.71
C GLY A 117 2.98 5.12 -0.52
N ARG A 118 3.69 6.25 -0.58
CA ARG A 118 3.47 7.29 -1.58
C ARG A 118 3.58 6.80 -3.03
N LEU A 119 2.64 7.25 -3.86
CA LEU A 119 2.66 7.14 -5.32
C LEU A 119 3.68 8.10 -5.94
N LEU A 120 4.39 7.64 -6.99
CA LEU A 120 5.24 8.52 -7.77
C LEU A 120 4.44 9.20 -8.89
N LYS A 121 4.82 10.43 -9.26
CA LYS A 121 4.22 11.08 -10.43
C LYS A 121 4.62 10.31 -11.69
N GLY A 122 3.63 9.90 -12.48
CA GLY A 122 3.82 9.04 -13.66
C GLY A 122 3.71 7.54 -13.35
N GLU A 123 3.16 7.17 -12.20
CA GLU A 123 3.05 5.77 -11.79
C GLU A 123 1.59 5.31 -11.73
N THR A 124 1.29 4.21 -12.42
CA THR A 124 0.02 3.46 -12.31
C THR A 124 -0.10 2.75 -10.95
N PHE A 125 -1.30 2.37 -10.52
CA PHE A 125 -1.46 1.69 -9.23
C PHE A 125 -0.76 0.32 -9.19
N PHE A 126 -0.77 -0.43 -10.28
CA PHE A 126 -0.17 -1.75 -10.40
C PHE A 126 1.36 -1.65 -10.44
N ALA A 127 1.92 -0.65 -11.13
CA ALA A 127 3.37 -0.39 -11.06
C ALA A 127 3.81 0.00 -9.64
N ALA A 128 3.04 0.87 -8.97
CA ALA A 128 3.30 1.22 -7.59
C ALA A 128 3.21 0.02 -6.65
N ALA A 129 2.21 -0.85 -6.84
CA ALA A 129 2.01 -2.05 -6.05
C ALA A 129 3.21 -3.01 -6.16
N LYS A 130 3.71 -3.26 -7.38
CA LYS A 130 4.92 -4.06 -7.60
C LYS A 130 6.14 -3.44 -6.92
N ARG A 131 6.36 -2.13 -7.14
CA ARG A 131 7.48 -1.40 -6.51
C ARG A 131 7.41 -1.46 -4.98
N LYS A 132 6.22 -1.27 -4.41
CA LYS A 132 6.03 -1.26 -2.95
C LYS A 132 6.14 -2.65 -2.34
N ALA A 133 5.70 -3.70 -3.02
CA ALA A 133 5.96 -5.07 -2.59
C ALA A 133 7.47 -5.34 -2.47
N GLU A 134 8.24 -5.01 -3.51
CA GLU A 134 9.69 -5.22 -3.49
C GLU A 134 10.38 -4.34 -2.43
N GLN A 135 10.04 -3.05 -2.34
CA GLN A 135 10.69 -2.12 -1.42
C GLN A 135 10.41 -2.41 0.06
N GLU A 136 9.18 -2.80 0.40
CA GLU A 136 8.75 -2.96 1.80
C GLU A 136 8.94 -4.41 2.29
N THR A 137 8.88 -5.40 1.39
CA THR A 137 8.89 -6.82 1.77
C THR A 137 9.97 -7.65 1.07
N GLY A 138 10.68 -7.10 0.08
CA GLY A 138 11.66 -7.83 -0.72
C GLY A 138 11.06 -8.80 -1.74
N LEU A 139 9.74 -8.82 -1.91
CA LEU A 139 9.05 -9.74 -2.83
C LEU A 139 8.86 -9.08 -4.19
N SER A 140 9.58 -9.55 -5.20
CA SER A 140 9.53 -9.01 -6.57
C SER A 140 8.63 -9.82 -7.51
N ASN A 141 8.41 -11.10 -7.22
CA ASN A 141 7.59 -12.00 -8.04
C ASN A 141 6.10 -11.90 -7.66
N VAL A 142 5.52 -10.73 -7.90
CA VAL A 142 4.16 -10.41 -7.50
C VAL A 142 3.30 -9.96 -8.68
N ARG A 143 2.02 -10.30 -8.61
CA ARG A 143 1.02 -9.99 -9.64
C ARG A 143 -0.11 -9.15 -9.05
N PRO A 144 -0.17 -7.84 -9.37
CA PRO A 144 -1.34 -7.02 -9.09
C PRO A 144 -2.56 -7.58 -9.83
N ILE A 145 -3.68 -7.69 -9.12
CA ILE A 145 -4.91 -8.32 -9.61
C ILE A 145 -5.97 -7.27 -9.89
N GLN A 146 -6.28 -6.45 -8.88
CA GLN A 146 -7.42 -5.55 -8.90
C GLN A 146 -7.28 -4.45 -7.85
N VAL A 147 -7.89 -3.29 -8.11
CA VAL A 147 -8.09 -2.26 -7.09
C VAL A 147 -9.34 -2.62 -6.27
N LEU A 148 -9.21 -2.74 -4.97
CA LEU A 148 -10.31 -3.13 -4.08
C LEU A 148 -11.20 -1.96 -3.66
N GLY A 149 -10.68 -0.74 -3.78
CA GLY A 149 -11.35 0.49 -3.38
C GLY A 149 -10.34 1.58 -3.07
N VAL A 150 -10.84 2.72 -2.60
CA VAL A 150 -10.03 3.88 -2.21
C VAL A 150 -10.44 4.31 -0.80
N TRP A 151 -9.45 4.50 0.07
CA TRP A 151 -9.65 4.95 1.44
C TRP A 151 -9.06 6.32 1.66
N ASN A 152 -9.65 7.05 2.61
CA ASN A 152 -9.15 8.32 3.10
C ASN A 152 -8.80 8.14 4.58
N THR A 153 -7.51 8.26 4.90
CA THR A 153 -6.98 7.93 6.22
C THR A 153 -6.41 9.18 6.88
N PHE A 154 -6.78 9.40 8.15
CA PHE A 154 -6.35 10.53 8.95
C PHE A 154 -5.49 10.04 10.11
N PHE A 155 -4.27 10.55 10.20
CA PHE A 155 -3.33 10.21 11.26
C PHE A 155 -3.03 11.43 12.12
N PRO A 156 -3.04 11.30 13.46
CA PRO A 156 -2.76 12.42 14.36
C PRO A 156 -1.27 12.79 14.39
N LEU A 157 -0.39 11.90 13.92
CA LEU A 157 1.06 12.08 13.90
C LEU A 157 1.62 11.74 12.52
N SER A 158 2.75 12.36 12.19
CA SER A 158 3.51 12.13 10.96
C SER A 158 5.02 12.16 11.22
N HIS A 159 5.80 11.46 10.38
CA HIS A 159 7.25 11.60 10.39
C HIS A 159 7.72 13.04 10.09
N TRP A 160 6.86 13.85 9.48
CA TRP A 160 7.15 15.22 9.06
C TRP A 160 6.58 16.28 9.99
N ASP A 161 6.17 15.90 11.19
CA ASP A 161 5.61 16.82 12.18
C ASP A 161 6.60 17.93 12.55
N THR A 162 6.01 19.07 12.92
CA THR A 162 6.67 20.23 13.52
C THR A 162 5.96 20.56 14.83
N LYS A 163 6.41 21.60 15.55
CA LYS A 163 5.68 22.05 16.75
C LYS A 163 4.35 22.71 16.38
N GLU A 164 4.27 23.30 15.19
CA GLU A 164 3.16 24.11 14.71
C GLU A 164 2.15 23.32 13.85
N SER A 165 2.57 22.20 13.27
CA SER A 165 1.74 21.36 12.39
C SER A 165 2.06 19.88 12.61
N GLN A 166 1.02 19.10 12.93
CA GLN A 166 1.09 17.68 13.24
C GLN A 166 0.05 16.88 12.46
N GLY A 167 0.36 15.62 12.23
CA GLY A 167 -0.52 14.67 11.58
C GLY A 167 -0.36 14.67 10.07
N THR A 168 -1.08 13.74 9.43
CA THR A 168 -1.11 13.65 7.97
C THR A 168 -2.40 13.00 7.51
N GLN A 169 -2.83 13.36 6.30
CA GLN A 169 -3.96 12.75 5.63
C GLN A 169 -3.47 12.08 4.34
N THR A 170 -3.93 10.84 4.12
CA THR A 170 -3.60 10.10 2.90
C THR A 170 -4.87 9.64 2.19
N VAL A 171 -4.82 9.64 0.86
CA VAL A 171 -5.78 8.88 0.04
C VAL A 171 -5.04 7.72 -0.60
N ASN A 172 -5.54 6.50 -0.40
CA ASN A 172 -4.88 5.26 -0.79
C ASN A 172 -5.86 4.30 -1.47
N PRO A 173 -5.72 4.01 -2.77
CA PRO A 173 -6.20 2.76 -3.34
C PRO A 173 -5.55 1.57 -2.63
N ILE A 174 -6.35 0.54 -2.36
CA ILE A 174 -5.83 -0.77 -1.95
C ILE A 174 -5.81 -1.67 -3.19
N VAL A 175 -4.65 -2.22 -3.52
CA VAL A 175 -4.49 -3.17 -4.63
C VAL A 175 -4.33 -4.58 -4.09
N LEU A 176 -5.16 -5.51 -4.56
CA LEU A 176 -4.94 -6.93 -4.34
C LEU A 176 -3.73 -7.37 -5.15
N VAL A 177 -2.77 -7.99 -4.48
CA VAL A 177 -1.54 -8.49 -5.09
C VAL A 177 -1.36 -9.95 -4.70
N GLU A 178 -1.13 -10.83 -5.66
CA GLU A 178 -0.78 -12.23 -5.38
C GLU A 178 0.73 -12.44 -5.48
N LEU A 179 1.27 -13.20 -4.55
CA LEU A 179 2.63 -13.73 -4.66
C LEU A 179 2.60 -14.93 -5.63
N ASP A 180 3.36 -14.84 -6.72
CA ASP A 180 3.45 -15.94 -7.67
C ASP A 180 4.20 -17.11 -7.01
N GLY A 181 3.57 -18.29 -6.96
CA GLY A 181 4.02 -19.47 -6.21
C GLY A 181 5.24 -20.20 -6.79
N SER A 182 6.19 -19.47 -7.35
CA SER A 182 7.42 -20.01 -7.98
C SER A 182 8.70 -19.74 -7.17
N GLY A 183 8.59 -19.50 -5.86
CA GLY A 183 9.72 -19.30 -4.94
C GLY A 183 9.70 -20.23 -3.75
#